data_AF-A0A485AUR4-F1
#
_entry.id   AF-A0A485AUR4-F1
#
_cell.length_a   1.000
_cell.length_b   1.000
_cell.length_c   1.000
_cell.angle_alpha   90.00
_cell.angle_beta   90.00
_cell.angle_gamma   90.00
#
_symmetry.space_group_name_H-M   'P 1'
#
loop_
_entity.id
_entity.type
_entity.pdbx_description
1 polymer ?
#
loop_
_entity_poly.entity_id
_entity_poly.type
_entity_poly.pdbx_seq_one_letter_code
_entity_poly.pdbx_strand_id
1 'polypeptide(L)'
;MKKLTPLSLLIHTVMFLLALSWLYPFVWMVISSLKPTAEIYTTSLFSGHLTLGNYAFLFDNSQRADKPFLRTLCNSLFVSVTITASVTVTSMLVGYALAKTEFRGKKRVSQFAHCADGIPGLYVHHSTVCTDAGTGAD
;
A
#
# COMPACT_ATOMS: atom_id res chain seq x y z
N MET A 1 30.69 4.64 25.55
CA MET A 1 29.46 3.88 25.85
C MET A 1 28.28 4.85 25.83
N LYS A 2 27.46 4.83 24.78
CA LYS A 2 26.31 5.75 24.62
C LYS A 2 25.30 5.44 25.73
N LYS A 3 24.98 6.41 26.59
CA LYS A 3 24.02 6.24 27.68
C LYS A 3 22.66 5.88 27.06
N LEU A 4 22.22 4.65 27.24
CA LEU A 4 20.89 4.21 26.82
C LEU A 4 19.89 4.93 27.73
N THR A 5 19.30 6.00 27.22
CA THR A 5 18.22 6.70 27.93
C THR A 5 17.03 5.75 28.05
N PRO A 6 16.36 5.68 29.22
CA PRO A 6 15.19 4.83 29.42
C PRO A 6 14.07 5.16 28.42
N LEU A 7 14.04 6.41 27.95
CA LEU A 7 13.16 6.88 26.88
C LEU A 7 13.40 6.18 25.53
N SER A 8 14.65 5.93 25.15
CA SER A 8 14.95 5.22 23.90
C SER A 8 14.49 3.77 23.96
N LEU A 9 14.67 3.12 25.12
CA LEU A 9 14.24 1.73 25.34
C LEU A 9 12.71 1.61 25.29
N LEU A 10 11.99 2.59 25.87
CA LEU A 10 10.54 2.69 25.77
C LEU A 10 10.05 2.84 24.32
N ILE A 11 10.66 3.75 23.54
CA ILE A 11 10.28 3.97 22.13
C ILE A 11 10.49 2.71 21.29
N HIS A 12 11.63 2.02 21.46
CA HIS A 12 11.89 0.77 20.73
C HIS A 12 10.88 -0.33 21.11
N THR A 13 10.51 -0.41 22.39
CA THR A 13 9.52 -1.40 22.87
C THR A 13 8.15 -1.11 22.28
N VAL A 14 7.72 0.15 22.24
CA VAL A 14 6.45 0.57 21.64
C VAL A 14 6.42 0.32 20.13
N MET A 15 7.50 0.68 19.41
CA MET A 15 7.62 0.37 17.97
C MET A 15 7.55 -1.13 17.70
N PHE A 16 8.20 -1.95 18.54
CA PHE A 16 8.18 -3.40 18.41
C PHE A 16 6.77 -3.97 18.62
N LEU A 17 6.04 -3.50 19.64
CA LEU A 17 4.66 -3.92 19.90
C LEU A 17 3.70 -3.52 18.77
N LEU A 18 3.86 -2.31 18.22
CA LEU A 18 3.08 -1.85 17.05
C LEU A 18 3.36 -2.73 15.82
N ALA A 19 4.63 -3.07 15.58
CA ALA A 19 5.00 -3.96 14.48
C ALA A 19 4.38 -5.35 14.63
N LEU A 20 4.38 -5.91 15.85
CA LEU A 20 3.71 -7.18 16.17
C LEU A 20 2.21 -7.14 15.93
N SER A 21 1.54 -6.04 16.31
CA SER A 21 0.11 -5.85 16.08
C SER A 21 -0.24 -5.86 14.59
N TRP A 22 0.62 -5.25 13.75
CA TRP A 22 0.48 -5.30 12.28
C TRP A 22 0.79 -6.68 11.69
N LEU A 23 1.68 -7.45 12.31
CA LEU A 23 2.03 -8.79 11.86
C LEU A 23 0.94 -9.83 12.19
N TYR A 24 0.15 -9.60 13.24
CA TYR A 24 -0.92 -10.50 13.67
C TYR A 24 -1.89 -10.92 12.55
N PRO A 25 -2.52 -10.01 11.78
CA PRO A 25 -3.41 -10.40 10.68
C PRO A 25 -2.68 -11.15 9.56
N PHE A 26 -1.39 -10.90 9.36
CA PHE A 26 -0.58 -11.61 8.37
C PHE A 26 -0.34 -13.07 8.79
N VAL A 27 0.02 -13.28 10.05
CA VAL A 27 0.20 -14.62 10.62
C VAL A 27 -1.12 -15.41 10.54
N TRP A 28 -2.25 -14.76 10.85
CA TRP A 28 -3.58 -15.36 10.69
C TRP A 28 -3.86 -15.77 9.24
N MET A 29 -3.54 -14.91 8.28
CA MET A 29 -3.74 -15.19 6.85
C MET A 29 -2.93 -16.41 6.40
N VAL A 30 -1.67 -16.52 6.85
CA VAL A 30 -0.80 -17.66 6.52
C VAL A 30 -1.39 -18.94 7.11
N ILE A 31 -1.71 -18.98 8.40
CA ILE A 31 -2.30 -20.16 9.05
C ILE A 31 -3.61 -20.58 8.36
N SER A 32 -4.45 -19.61 8.02
CA SER A 32 -5.72 -19.86 7.31
C SER A 32 -5.50 -20.46 5.92
N SER A 33 -4.44 -20.08 5.21
CA SER A 33 -4.12 -20.64 3.88
C SER A 33 -3.66 -22.10 3.91
N LEU A 34 -3.11 -22.57 5.05
CA LEU A 34 -2.67 -23.96 5.25
C LEU A 34 -3.80 -24.89 5.73
N LYS A 35 -5.03 -24.38 5.92
CA LYS A 35 -6.17 -25.15 6.44
C LYS A 35 -6.92 -25.88 5.30
N PRO A 36 -7.17 -27.20 5.37
CA PRO A 36 -7.80 -27.95 4.28
C PRO A 36 -9.22 -27.47 3.95
N THR A 37 -9.59 -27.49 2.65
CA THR A 37 -10.90 -27.06 2.11
C THR A 37 -12.11 -27.73 2.79
N ALA A 38 -11.95 -28.94 3.33
CA ALA A 38 -13.02 -29.67 4.01
C ALA A 38 -13.41 -29.11 5.40
N GLU A 39 -12.57 -28.24 6.00
CA GLU A 39 -12.78 -27.66 7.33
C GLU A 39 -12.92 -26.11 7.31
N ILE A 40 -13.29 -25.52 6.17
CA ILE A 40 -13.45 -24.05 6.05
C ILE A 40 -14.47 -23.51 7.06
N TYR A 41 -15.47 -24.31 7.45
CA TYR A 41 -16.53 -23.91 8.37
C TYR A 41 -16.24 -24.15 9.86
N THR A 42 -15.08 -24.73 10.22
CA THR A 42 -14.74 -24.97 11.63
C THR A 42 -13.91 -23.81 12.18
N THR A 43 -14.44 -23.11 13.18
CA THR A 43 -13.85 -21.92 13.83
C THR A 43 -12.69 -22.25 14.77
N SER A 44 -11.86 -23.25 14.42
CA SER A 44 -10.70 -23.62 15.23
C SER A 44 -9.44 -23.00 14.65
N LEU A 45 -8.85 -22.09 15.43
CA LEU A 45 -7.59 -21.38 15.15
C LEU A 45 -6.38 -22.31 15.00
N PHE A 46 -6.48 -23.52 15.55
CA PHE A 46 -5.40 -24.50 15.62
C PHE A 46 -6.00 -25.91 15.49
N SER A 47 -6.63 -26.22 14.35
CA SER A 47 -6.97 -27.61 14.01
C SER A 47 -5.67 -28.31 13.60
N GLY A 48 -5.23 -29.33 14.36
CA GLY A 48 -3.90 -29.95 14.28
C GLY A 48 -3.51 -30.62 12.94
N HIS A 49 -4.25 -30.37 11.86
CA HIS A 49 -4.04 -30.88 10.52
C HIS A 49 -3.63 -29.75 9.57
N LEU A 50 -2.43 -29.21 9.76
CA LEU A 50 -1.78 -28.35 8.77
C LEU A 50 -1.47 -29.22 7.53
N THR A 51 -2.06 -28.91 6.38
CA THR A 51 -1.82 -29.67 5.14
C THR A 51 -1.40 -28.77 4.00
N LEU A 52 -0.40 -29.22 3.24
CA LEU A 52 0.06 -28.58 2.00
C LEU A 52 -0.83 -28.95 0.79
N GLY A 53 -1.91 -29.71 1.01
CA GLY A 53 -2.81 -30.19 -0.04
C GLY A 53 -3.48 -29.07 -0.84
N ASN A 54 -3.77 -27.91 -0.23
CA ASN A 54 -4.32 -26.75 -0.96
C ASN A 54 -3.34 -26.22 -2.02
N TYR A 55 -2.06 -26.13 -1.68
CA TYR A 55 -1.03 -25.66 -2.61
C TYR A 55 -0.84 -26.68 -3.75
N ALA A 56 -0.77 -27.97 -3.43
CA ALA A 56 -0.72 -29.03 -4.43
C ALA A 56 -1.96 -29.00 -5.35
N PHE A 57 -3.16 -28.80 -4.80
CA PHE A 57 -4.39 -28.66 -5.58
C PHE A 57 -4.37 -27.42 -6.50
N LEU A 58 -3.83 -26.28 -6.04
CA LEU A 58 -3.68 -25.06 -6.85
C LEU A 58 -2.74 -25.25 -8.04
N PHE A 59 -1.65 -26.00 -7.87
CA PHE A 59 -0.71 -26.29 -8.95
C PHE A 59 -1.17 -27.43 -9.88
N ASP A 60 -1.82 -28.47 -9.35
CA ASP A 60 -2.29 -29.64 -10.11
C ASP A 60 -3.61 -29.36 -10.88
N ASN A 61 -4.55 -28.64 -10.26
CA ASN A 61 -5.82 -28.24 -10.91
C ASN A 61 -5.68 -26.98 -11.75
N SER A 62 -4.47 -26.41 -11.86
CA SER A 62 -4.18 -25.34 -12.81
C SER A 62 -4.48 -25.73 -14.27
N GLN A 63 -4.56 -27.04 -14.55
CA GLN A 63 -4.90 -27.60 -15.85
C GLN A 63 -6.40 -27.90 -16.03
N ARG A 64 -7.21 -27.88 -14.96
CA ARG A 64 -8.66 -28.23 -14.97
C ARG A 64 -9.59 -27.05 -14.70
N ALA A 65 -9.13 -25.98 -14.04
CA ALA A 65 -9.95 -24.81 -13.78
C ALA A 65 -9.90 -23.81 -14.96
N ASP A 66 -11.03 -23.20 -15.30
CA ASP A 66 -11.24 -22.27 -16.44
C ASP A 66 -10.31 -21.03 -16.48
N LYS A 67 -9.45 -20.83 -15.47
CA LYS A 67 -8.41 -19.79 -15.46
C LYS A 67 -7.10 -20.34 -14.87
N PRO A 68 -6.02 -20.50 -15.66
CA PRO A 68 -4.74 -20.94 -15.14
C PRO A 68 -4.21 -19.91 -14.12
N PHE A 69 -4.12 -20.32 -12.84
CA PHE A 69 -3.66 -19.48 -11.73
C PHE A 69 -2.34 -18.76 -12.04
N LEU A 70 -1.37 -19.50 -12.61
CA LEU A 70 -0.08 -18.96 -13.06
C LEU A 70 -0.22 -17.83 -14.10
N ARG A 71 -1.18 -17.93 -15.02
CA ARG A 71 -1.38 -16.89 -16.05
C ARG A 71 -1.96 -15.62 -15.44
N THR A 72 -2.87 -15.74 -14.48
CA THR A 72 -3.42 -14.59 -13.77
C THR A 72 -2.35 -13.91 -12.91
N LEU A 73 -1.49 -14.69 -12.25
CA LEU A 73 -0.34 -14.17 -11.51
C LEU A 73 0.62 -13.41 -12.45
N CYS A 74 1.00 -14.01 -13.58
CA CYS A 74 1.87 -13.36 -14.56
C CYS A 74 1.23 -12.12 -15.18
N ASN A 75 -0.07 -12.11 -15.45
CA ASN A 75 -0.77 -10.94 -15.97
C ASN A 75 -0.73 -9.78 -14.97
N SER A 76 -1.07 -10.04 -13.71
CA SER A 76 -0.99 -9.01 -12.65
C SER A 76 0.43 -8.49 -12.46
N LEU A 77 1.44 -9.37 -12.48
CA LEU A 77 2.85 -8.97 -12.43
C LEU A 77 3.25 -8.10 -13.63
N PHE A 78 2.86 -8.49 -14.83
CA PHE A 78 3.15 -7.73 -16.04
C PHE A 78 2.50 -6.34 -16.01
N VAL A 79 1.21 -6.28 -15.64
CA VAL A 79 0.46 -5.03 -15.55
C VAL A 79 1.04 -4.11 -14.46
N SER A 80 1.30 -4.64 -13.27
CA SER A 80 1.87 -3.84 -12.18
C SER A 80 3.25 -3.28 -12.52
N VAL A 81 4.16 -4.09 -13.07
CA VAL A 81 5.49 -3.61 -13.50
C VAL A 81 5.39 -2.57 -14.60
N THR A 82 4.53 -2.80 -15.60
CA THR A 82 4.36 -1.89 -16.74
C THR A 82 3.81 -0.53 -16.28
N ILE A 83 2.80 -0.54 -15.41
CA ILE A 83 2.22 0.69 -14.85
C ILE A 83 3.24 1.41 -13.97
N THR A 84 3.90 0.72 -13.04
CA THR A 84 4.92 1.34 -12.17
C THR A 84 6.03 1.97 -13.00
N ALA A 85 6.58 1.28 -14.00
CA ALA A 85 7.60 1.85 -14.88
C ALA A 85 7.10 3.09 -15.63
N SER A 86 5.89 3.03 -16.18
CA SER A 86 5.29 4.14 -16.94
C SER A 86 5.03 5.36 -16.05
N VAL A 87 4.53 5.15 -14.83
CA VAL A 87 4.27 6.20 -13.84
C VAL A 87 5.58 6.77 -13.32
N THR A 88 6.60 5.96 -13.05
CA THR A 88 7.92 6.43 -12.60
C THR A 88 8.61 7.30 -13.66
N VAL A 89 8.61 6.88 -14.93
CA VAL A 89 9.20 7.70 -16.01
C VAL A 89 8.44 9.01 -16.14
N THR A 90 7.11 8.97 -16.17
CA THR A 90 6.28 10.18 -16.27
C THR A 90 6.48 11.11 -15.08
N SER A 91 6.53 10.57 -13.86
CA SER A 91 6.73 11.38 -12.64
C SER A 91 8.11 12.02 -12.59
N MET A 92 9.16 11.33 -13.07
CA MET A 92 10.49 11.90 -13.24
C MET A 92 10.49 13.06 -14.24
N LEU A 93 9.84 12.90 -15.40
CA LEU A 93 9.74 13.96 -16.42
C LEU A 93 8.95 15.18 -15.90
N VAL A 94 7.80 14.94 -15.27
CA VAL A 94 6.96 15.99 -14.68
C VAL A 94 7.70 16.70 -13.55
N GLY A 95 8.37 15.95 -12.67
CA GLY A 95 9.21 16.50 -11.60
C GLY A 95 10.35 17.37 -12.13
N TYR A 96 11.05 16.92 -13.19
CA TYR A 96 12.12 17.68 -13.85
C TYR A 96 11.59 18.96 -14.50
N ALA A 97 10.46 18.87 -15.21
CA ALA A 97 9.82 20.02 -15.83
C ALA A 97 9.42 21.06 -14.76
N LEU A 98 8.75 20.64 -13.68
CA LEU A 98 8.36 21.56 -12.60
C LEU A 98 9.55 22.16 -11.84
N ALA A 99 10.64 21.42 -11.68
CA ALA A 99 11.83 21.89 -10.96
C ALA A 99 12.63 22.91 -11.77
N LYS A 100 12.78 22.72 -13.08
CA LYS A 100 13.65 23.54 -13.92
C LYS A 100 12.92 24.69 -14.63
N THR A 101 11.60 24.64 -14.74
CA THR A 101 10.82 25.70 -15.41
C THR A 101 10.07 26.58 -14.41
N GLU A 102 10.37 27.88 -14.42
CA GLU A 102 9.71 28.91 -13.62
C GLU A 102 8.45 29.43 -14.36
N PHE A 103 7.39 28.62 -14.43
CA PHE A 103 6.12 29.03 -15.03
C PHE A 103 5.21 29.76 -14.02
N ARG A 104 4.61 30.89 -14.44
CA ARG A 104 3.62 31.67 -13.67
C ARG A 104 2.36 30.89 -13.23
N GLY A 105 2.12 29.68 -13.74
CA GLY A 105 1.01 28.79 -13.38
C GLY A 105 1.35 27.61 -12.45
N LYS A 106 2.60 27.47 -12.00
CA LYS A 106 3.12 26.32 -11.24
C LYS A 106 2.33 25.97 -9.97
N LYS A 107 1.81 26.99 -9.26
CA LYS A 107 0.97 26.79 -8.06
C LYS A 107 -0.38 26.11 -8.38
N ARG A 108 -1.04 26.47 -9.48
CA ARG A 108 -2.34 25.89 -9.86
C ARG A 108 -2.22 24.43 -10.29
N VAL A 109 -1.17 24.09 -11.04
CA VAL A 109 -0.92 22.72 -11.50
C VAL A 109 -0.52 21.81 -10.33
N SER A 110 0.34 22.30 -9.42
CA SER A 110 0.72 21.55 -8.22
C SER A 110 -0.48 21.31 -7.29
N GLN A 111 -1.33 22.32 -7.09
CA GLN A 111 -2.55 22.18 -6.28
C GLN A 111 -3.55 21.21 -6.92
N PHE A 112 -3.75 21.26 -8.24
CA PHE A 112 -4.64 20.32 -8.93
C PHE A 112 -4.13 18.87 -8.84
N ALA A 113 -2.82 18.65 -8.96
CA ALA A 113 -2.22 17.32 -8.79
C ALA A 113 -2.46 16.77 -7.38
N HIS A 114 -2.28 17.59 -6.33
CA HIS A 114 -2.56 17.17 -4.94
C HIS A 114 -4.06 16.94 -4.69
N CYS A 115 -4.95 17.68 -5.36
CA CYS A 115 -6.39 17.44 -5.30
C CYS A 115 -6.81 16.15 -6.01
N ALA A 116 -6.08 15.68 -7.02
CA ALA A 116 -6.42 14.47 -7.76
C ALA A 116 -6.11 13.18 -6.97
N ASP A 117 -5.00 13.14 -6.24
CA ASP A 117 -4.67 12.04 -5.31
C ASP A 117 -5.40 12.15 -3.95
N GLY A 118 -6.04 13.29 -3.72
CA GLY A 118 -6.77 13.60 -2.50
C GLY A 118 -8.18 13.02 -2.51
N ILE A 119 -8.45 12.17 -1.52
CA ILE A 119 -9.81 11.84 -1.07
C ILE A 119 -10.63 13.15 -1.05
N PRO A 120 -11.74 13.27 -1.82
CA PRO A 120 -12.43 14.54 -2.05
C PRO A 120 -13.04 15.22 -0.80
N GLY A 121 -12.87 14.67 0.40
CA GLY A 121 -13.53 15.10 1.63
C GLY A 121 -12.81 16.12 2.52
N LEU A 122 -11.52 16.42 2.33
CA LEU A 122 -10.75 17.20 3.34
C LEU A 122 -10.26 18.61 2.90
N TYR A 123 -10.43 19.00 1.63
CA TYR A 123 -9.76 20.19 1.09
C TYR A 123 -10.58 21.50 1.11
N VAL A 124 -11.88 21.46 1.46
CA VAL A 124 -12.71 22.68 1.49
C VAL A 124 -12.24 23.67 2.58
N HIS A 125 -11.47 23.24 3.56
CA HIS A 125 -11.10 24.08 4.70
C HIS A 125 -9.76 24.83 4.60
N HIS A 126 -8.87 24.49 3.64
CA HIS A 126 -7.53 25.09 3.56
C HIS A 126 -7.35 26.08 2.39
N SER A 127 -8.26 26.11 1.41
CA SER A 127 -8.21 27.03 0.27
C SER A 127 -8.73 28.44 0.57
N THR A 128 -9.48 28.64 1.66
CA THR A 128 -9.96 29.97 2.09
C THR A 128 -8.83 30.83 2.68
N VAL A 129 -7.86 30.23 3.39
CA VAL A 129 -6.79 30.99 4.06
C VAL A 129 -5.80 31.65 3.09
N CYS A 130 -5.60 31.07 1.89
CA CYS A 130 -4.65 31.63 0.92
C CYS A 130 -5.25 32.67 -0.04
N THR A 131 -6.58 32.81 -0.10
CA THR A 131 -7.23 33.78 -1.01
C THR A 131 -7.35 35.17 -0.35
N ASP A 132 -7.44 35.25 0.98
CA ASP A 132 -7.56 36.53 1.70
C ASP A 132 -6.22 37.25 1.96
N ALA A 133 -5.08 36.57 1.84
CA ALA A 133 -3.77 37.20 2.07
C ALA A 133 -3.26 38.05 0.90
N GLY A 134 -4.00 38.12 -0.22
CA GLY A 134 -3.61 38.83 -1.45
C GLY A 134 -4.30 40.17 -1.70
N THR A 135 -5.25 40.58 -0.85
CA THR A 135 -6.18 41.69 -1.14
C THR A 135 -6.11 42.83 -0.10
N GLY A 136 -4.99 42.96 0.61
CA GLY A 136 -4.80 43.98 1.66
C GLY A 136 -3.52 44.81 1.50
N ALA A 137 -3.01 44.92 0.28
CA ALA A 137 -1.83 45.72 -0.04
C ALA A 137 -2.17 46.72 -1.16
N ASP A 138 -3.21 47.51 -0.90
CA ASP A 138 -3.56 48.75 -1.60
C ASP A 138 -4.29 49.68 -0.62
#